data_AF-A0A962RX99-F1
#
_entry.id   AF-A0A962RX99-F1
#
_cell.length_a   1.000
_cell.length_b   1.000
_cell.length_c   1.000
_cell.angle_alpha   90.00
_cell.angle_beta   90.00
_cell.angle_gamma   90.00
#
_symmetry.space_group_name_H-M   'P 1'
#
loop_
_entity.id
_entity.type
_entity.pdbx_description
1 polymer ?
#
loop_
_entity_poly.entity_id
_entity_poly.type
_entity_poly.pdbx_seq_one_letter_code
_entity_poly.pdbx_strand_id
1 'polypeptide(L)'
;MNRGRVNGIATGALLACLAVRHGALADDRHGTWVLMSRHGECEPMASLRREVPALPEITEPAALVGFLESQGHFVASRSLPGSAGRAYQVDVADLSLNLVLVRESLCIAR
;
A
#
# COMPACT_ATOMS: atom_id res chain seq x y z
N MET A 1 -74.61 10.88 6.46
CA MET A 1 -73.66 9.95 7.11
C MET A 1 -72.50 9.65 6.17
N ASN A 2 -71.27 9.74 6.71
CA ASN A 2 -70.03 9.08 6.31
C ASN A 2 -69.35 9.34 4.96
N ARG A 3 -68.41 10.30 5.01
CA ARG A 3 -66.96 10.20 4.68
C ARG A 3 -66.55 9.18 3.60
N GLY A 4 -66.17 9.71 2.43
CA GLY A 4 -65.26 9.06 1.48
C GLY A 4 -64.04 9.95 1.23
N ARG A 5 -63.08 9.97 2.17
CA ARG A 5 -61.73 10.49 1.93
C ARG A 5 -60.87 9.29 1.51
N VAL A 6 -60.40 9.30 0.27
CA VAL A 6 -59.26 8.47 -0.15
C VAL A 6 -58.18 9.42 -0.64
N ASN A 7 -57.34 9.87 0.30
CA ASN A 7 -56.09 10.56 0.00
C ASN A 7 -55.09 9.51 -0.49
N GLY A 8 -54.76 9.56 -1.78
CA GLY A 8 -53.60 8.87 -2.34
C GLY A 8 -52.33 9.56 -1.87
N ILE A 9 -51.69 9.01 -0.85
CA ILE A 9 -50.34 9.38 -0.43
C ILE A 9 -49.38 8.67 -1.38
N ALA A 10 -48.90 9.41 -2.38
CA ALA A 10 -47.90 8.95 -3.32
C ALA A 10 -46.57 8.71 -2.60
N THR A 11 -46.19 7.45 -2.64
CA THR A 11 -44.88 6.84 -2.43
C THR A 11 -43.73 7.74 -2.90
N GLY A 12 -42.82 8.07 -1.99
CA GLY A 12 -41.59 8.79 -2.30
C GLY A 12 -40.55 8.52 -1.22
N ALA A 13 -40.13 7.26 -1.10
CA ALA A 13 -39.03 6.86 -0.24
C ALA A 13 -37.75 7.56 -0.71
N LEU A 14 -37.32 8.60 0.01
CA LEU A 14 -36.03 9.23 -0.16
C LEU A 14 -34.95 8.23 0.25
N LEU A 15 -34.35 7.60 -0.77
CA LEU A 15 -33.21 6.72 -0.64
C LEU A 15 -32.03 7.46 -0.01
N ALA A 16 -31.45 6.79 0.99
CA ALA A 16 -30.23 7.14 1.68
C ALA A 16 -29.03 7.27 0.72
N CYS A 17 -28.39 8.44 0.72
CA CYS A 17 -26.99 8.57 0.33
C CYS A 17 -26.17 8.80 1.61
N LEU A 18 -25.95 7.73 2.40
CA LEU A 18 -24.82 7.69 3.33
C LEU A 18 -23.54 7.67 2.49
N ALA A 19 -23.05 8.86 2.13
CA ALA A 19 -21.69 9.00 1.64
C ALA A 19 -20.75 8.85 2.84
N VAL A 20 -20.51 7.61 3.28
CA VAL A 20 -19.39 7.33 4.18
C VAL A 20 -18.12 7.56 3.37
N ARG A 21 -17.57 8.77 3.50
CA ARG A 21 -16.19 9.06 3.14
C ARG A 21 -15.31 8.25 4.08
N HIS A 22 -15.04 7.01 3.71
CA HIS A 22 -13.92 6.27 4.27
C HIS A 22 -12.65 6.95 3.74
N GLY A 23 -12.25 8.05 4.38
CA GLY A 23 -10.87 8.48 4.33
C GLY A 23 -10.06 7.31 4.86
N ALA A 24 -9.32 6.66 3.96
CA ALA A 24 -8.28 5.73 4.35
C ALA A 24 -7.30 6.52 5.21
N LEU A 25 -7.48 6.47 6.52
CA LEU A 25 -6.43 6.81 7.47
C LEU A 25 -5.37 5.75 7.25
N ALA A 26 -4.36 6.09 6.45
CA ALA A 26 -3.10 5.38 6.44
C ALA A 26 -2.68 5.29 7.91
N ASP A 27 -2.66 4.07 8.45
CA ASP A 27 -2.24 3.81 9.81
C ASP A 27 -0.72 4.06 9.89
N ASP A 28 -0.34 5.32 10.11
CA ASP A 28 1.06 5.78 10.24
C ASP A 28 1.78 5.20 11.47
N ARG A 29 1.13 4.30 12.23
CA ARG A 29 1.68 3.71 13.46
C ARG A 29 2.89 2.82 13.22
N HIS A 30 3.19 2.47 11.97
CA HIS A 30 4.35 1.65 11.61
C HIS A 30 5.42 2.37 10.78
N GLY A 31 5.21 3.66 10.43
CA GLY A 31 6.14 4.47 9.63
C GLY A 31 6.19 4.10 8.14
N THR A 32 6.70 4.96 7.27
CA THR A 32 6.75 4.72 5.83
C THR A 32 7.77 3.63 5.47
N TRP A 33 7.46 2.78 4.49
CA TRP A 33 8.43 1.85 3.91
C TRP A 33 9.34 2.56 2.92
N VAL A 34 10.63 2.25 3.01
CA VAL A 34 11.70 2.87 2.24
C VAL A 34 12.75 1.81 1.91
N LEU A 35 13.64 2.14 0.97
CA LEU A 35 14.80 1.32 0.64
C LEU A 35 15.93 1.72 1.57
N MET A 36 16.57 0.74 2.20
CA MET A 36 17.81 0.95 2.91
C MET A 36 18.98 0.77 1.94
N SER A 37 19.81 1.80 1.79
CA SER A 37 21.07 1.71 1.06
C SER A 37 22.10 0.89 1.84
N ARG A 38 23.19 0.48 1.17
CA ARG A 38 24.30 -0.25 1.82
C ARG A 38 24.87 0.48 3.04
N HIS A 39 24.80 1.80 3.07
CA HIS A 39 25.33 2.64 4.15
C HIS A 39 24.30 2.93 5.25
N GLY A 40 23.10 2.33 5.18
CA GLY A 40 22.04 2.48 6.17
C GLY A 40 21.12 3.69 5.94
N GLU A 41 21.31 4.41 4.84
CA GLU A 41 20.50 5.58 4.50
C GLU A 41 19.16 5.16 3.91
N CYS A 42 18.13 5.97 4.14
CA CYS A 42 16.80 5.80 3.56
C CYS A 42 16.74 6.43 2.17
N GLU A 43 16.27 5.65 1.20
CA GLU A 43 15.89 6.12 -0.13
C GLU A 43 14.40 5.84 -0.36
N PRO A 44 13.66 6.74 -1.02
CA PRO A 44 12.25 6.53 -1.27
C PRO A 44 12.05 5.32 -2.20
N MET A 45 10.97 4.56 -2.00
CA MET A 45 10.63 3.43 -2.88
C MET A 45 10.50 3.84 -4.36
N ALA A 46 10.09 5.09 -4.63
CA ALA A 46 10.03 5.66 -5.97
C ALA A 46 11.38 5.66 -6.72
N SER A 47 12.51 5.60 -6.01
CA SER A 47 13.85 5.53 -6.62
C SER A 47 14.08 4.23 -7.41
N LEU A 48 13.30 3.17 -7.14
CA LEU A 48 13.30 1.93 -7.93
C LEU A 48 12.82 2.15 -9.36
N ARG A 49 12.14 3.25 -9.69
CA ARG A 49 11.71 3.56 -11.06
C ARG A 49 12.87 3.65 -12.06
N ARG A 50 14.09 3.83 -11.58
CA ARG A 50 15.30 3.76 -12.43
C ARG A 50 15.53 2.36 -13.00
N GLU A 51 15.26 1.33 -12.21
CA GLU A 51 15.43 -0.09 -12.58
C GLU A 51 14.12 -0.70 -13.08
N VAL A 52 12.99 -0.21 -12.60
CA VAL A 52 11.64 -0.69 -12.91
C VAL A 52 10.76 0.47 -13.39
N PRO A 53 10.87 0.90 -14.67
CA PRO A 53 10.26 2.14 -15.15
C PRO A 53 8.73 2.21 -15.00
N ALA A 54 8.04 1.07 -15.08
CA ALA A 54 6.59 0.97 -14.96
C ALA A 54 6.09 0.88 -13.50
N LEU A 55 6.97 1.07 -12.51
CA LEU A 55 6.62 0.89 -11.10
C LEU A 55 5.53 1.90 -10.67
N PRO A 56 4.33 1.42 -10.27
CA PRO A 56 3.28 2.28 -9.76
C PRO A 56 3.66 2.87 -8.40
N GLU A 57 2.80 3.71 -7.85
CA GLU A 57 2.97 4.17 -6.47
C GLU A 57 2.70 3.02 -5.51
N ILE A 58 3.77 2.40 -5.00
CA ILE A 58 3.73 1.27 -4.08
C ILE A 58 4.35 1.69 -2.75
N THR A 59 3.62 1.44 -1.67
CA THR A 59 4.00 1.83 -0.31
C THR A 59 4.28 0.66 0.61
N GLU A 60 4.10 -0.60 0.16
CA GLU A 60 4.23 -1.80 0.99
C GLU A 60 5.07 -2.88 0.27
N PRO A 61 5.96 -3.63 0.98
CA PRO A 61 6.82 -4.64 0.36
C PRO A 61 6.05 -5.74 -0.38
N ALA A 62 4.93 -6.21 0.18
CA ALA A 62 4.12 -7.26 -0.45
C ALA A 62 3.52 -6.81 -1.79
N ALA A 63 3.11 -5.55 -1.90
CA ALA A 63 2.61 -4.99 -3.14
C ALA A 63 3.73 -4.85 -4.19
N LEU A 64 4.96 -4.53 -3.77
CA LEU A 64 6.12 -4.52 -4.68
C LEU A 64 6.40 -5.91 -5.24
N VAL A 65 6.42 -6.93 -4.37
CA VAL A 65 6.64 -8.33 -4.77
C VAL A 65 5.57 -8.77 -5.76
N GLY A 66 4.28 -8.58 -5.43
CA GLY A 66 3.18 -8.96 -6.31
C GLY A 66 3.19 -8.22 -7.66
N PHE A 67 3.58 -6.94 -7.66
CA PHE A 67 3.78 -6.19 -8.91
C PHE A 67 4.88 -6.81 -9.76
N LEU A 68 6.06 -7.07 -9.19
CA LEU A 68 7.19 -7.63 -9.92
C LEU A 68 6.88 -9.04 -10.46
N GLU A 69 6.23 -9.89 -9.66
CA GLU A 69 5.74 -11.20 -10.09
C GLU A 69 4.75 -11.08 -11.25
N SER A 70 3.84 -10.09 -11.21
CA SER A 70 2.88 -9.84 -12.30
C SER A 70 3.54 -9.39 -13.60
N GLN A 71 4.74 -8.80 -13.52
CA GLN A 71 5.56 -8.45 -14.69
C GLN A 71 6.38 -9.65 -15.21
N GLY A 72 6.28 -10.82 -14.57
CA GLY A 72 6.99 -12.05 -14.95
C GLY A 72 8.39 -12.18 -14.37
N HIS A 73 8.75 -11.34 -13.38
CA HIS A 73 10.05 -11.44 -12.71
C HIS A 73 10.08 -12.58 -11.69
N PHE A 74 11.26 -13.17 -11.47
CA PHE A 74 11.46 -14.16 -10.43
C PHE A 74 11.88 -13.47 -9.13
N VAL A 75 10.93 -13.37 -8.20
CA VAL A 75 11.10 -12.64 -6.94
C VAL A 75 11.18 -13.62 -5.77
N ALA A 76 12.19 -13.44 -4.93
CA ALA A 76 12.24 -14.07 -3.61
C ALA A 76 12.12 -12.97 -2.55
N SER A 77 11.28 -13.17 -1.54
CA SER A 77 11.15 -12.22 -0.44
C SER A 77 11.18 -12.92 0.91
N ARG A 78 11.79 -12.26 1.90
CA ARG A 78 11.85 -12.75 3.28
C ARG A 78 11.90 -11.61 4.28
N SER A 79 11.29 -11.82 5.44
CA SER A 79 11.50 -10.93 6.59
C SER A 79 12.93 -11.12 7.11
N LEU A 80 13.61 -10.01 7.43
CA LEU A 80 14.95 -10.06 8.00
C LEU A 80 14.87 -10.40 9.51
N PRO A 81 15.67 -11.38 10.00
CA PRO A 81 15.69 -11.74 11.41
C PRO A 81 15.98 -10.54 12.32
N GLY A 82 15.36 -10.50 13.51
CA GLY A 82 15.57 -9.45 14.49
C GLY A 82 14.89 -8.10 14.18
N SER A 83 14.23 -7.96 13.03
CA SER A 83 13.55 -6.70 12.63
C SER A 83 12.14 -6.51 13.22
N ALA A 84 11.57 -7.57 13.81
CA ALA A 84 10.16 -7.61 14.23
C ALA A 84 9.18 -7.25 13.10
N GLY A 85 9.46 -7.71 11.88
CA GLY A 85 8.60 -7.46 10.70
C GLY A 85 8.72 -6.05 10.12
N ARG A 86 9.75 -5.29 10.52
CA ARG A 86 10.01 -3.93 10.01
C ARG A 86 11.10 -3.88 8.94
N ALA A 87 11.62 -5.03 8.53
CA ALA A 87 12.58 -5.14 7.44
C ALA A 87 12.35 -6.40 6.61
N TYR A 88 12.38 -6.24 5.29
CA TYR A 88 12.24 -7.29 4.29
C TYR A 88 13.38 -7.22 3.30
N GLN A 89 13.93 -8.38 2.95
CA GLN A 89 14.79 -8.51 1.80
C GLN A 89 13.95 -9.00 0.62
N VAL A 90 14.12 -8.33 -0.53
CA VAL A 90 13.51 -8.69 -1.79
C VAL A 90 14.61 -8.86 -2.83
N ASP A 91 14.73 -10.06 -3.35
CA ASP A 91 15.68 -10.46 -4.37
C ASP A 91 14.94 -10.63 -5.70
N VAL A 92 15.38 -9.93 -6.74
CA VAL A 92 14.84 -10.03 -8.10
C VAL A 92 15.96 -10.51 -9.02
N ALA A 93 16.01 -11.82 -9.25
CA ALA A 93 17.20 -12.47 -9.80
C ALA A 93 17.51 -11.99 -11.22
N ASP A 94 16.49 -11.86 -12.07
CA ASP A 94 16.62 -11.49 -13.48
C ASP A 94 16.96 -10.01 -13.67
N LEU A 95 16.64 -9.15 -12.69
CA LEU A 95 17.06 -7.75 -12.67
C LEU A 95 18.37 -7.52 -11.90
N SER A 96 18.98 -8.57 -11.34
CA SER A 96 20.15 -8.46 -10.44
C SER A 96 19.92 -7.48 -9.27
N LEU A 97 18.68 -7.35 -8.80
CA LEU A 97 18.33 -6.45 -7.70
C LEU A 97 18.32 -7.22 -6.38
N ASN A 98 19.05 -6.69 -5.39
CA ASN A 98 18.97 -7.10 -4.00
C ASN A 98 18.52 -5.87 -3.19
N LEU A 99 17.24 -5.87 -2.80
CA LEU A 99 16.59 -4.75 -2.15
C LEU A 99 16.39 -5.06 -0.67
N VAL A 100 16.63 -4.07 0.17
CA VAL A 100 16.28 -4.11 1.59
C VAL A 100 15.23 -3.05 1.84
N LEU A 101 13.99 -3.47 2.05
CA LEU A 101 12.90 -2.58 2.41
C LEU A 101 12.79 -2.53 3.93
N VAL A 102 12.74 -1.33 4.49
CA VAL A 102 12.64 -1.12 5.94
C VAL A 102 11.58 -0.10 6.27
N ARG A 103 11.09 -0.09 7.50
CA ARG A 103 10.42 1.10 8.04
C ARG A 103 11.46 2.20 8.26
N GLU A 104 11.12 3.44 7.91
CA GLU A 104 12.01 4.60 7.96
C GLU A 104 12.76 4.75 9.31
N SER A 105 12.10 4.42 10.42
CA SER A 105 12.69 4.40 11.77
C SER A 105 13.94 3.51 11.95
N LEU A 106 14.26 2.64 10.98
CA LEU A 106 15.44 1.78 11.02
C LEU A 106 16.66 2.35 10.27
N CYS A 107 16.51 3.45 9.52
CA CYS A 107 17.63 4.07 8.86
C CYS A 107 18.45 4.93 9.82
N ILE A 108 19.70 5.18 9.45
CA ILE A 108 20.47 6.25 10.08
C ILE A 108 19.87 7.60 9.66
N ALA A 109 19.65 8.48 10.64
CA ALA A 109 19.34 9.87 10.35
C ALA A 109 20.57 10.50 9.67
N ARG A 110 20.34 11.21 8.56
CA ARG A 110 21.37 12.09 7.97
C ARG A 110 21.51 13.35 8.79
#